data_AF-A0A2A5X3H0-F1
#
_entry.id   AF-A0A2A5X3H0-F1
#
_cell.length_a   1.000
_cell.length_b   1.000
_cell.length_c   1.000
_cell.angle_alpha   90.00
_cell.angle_beta   90.00
_cell.angle_gamma   90.00
#
_symmetry.space_group_name_H-M   'P 1'
#
loop_
_entity.id
_entity.type
_entity.pdbx_description
1 polymer ?
#
loop_
_entity_poly.entity_id
_entity_poly.type
_entity_poly.pdbx_seq_one_letter_code
_entity_poly.pdbx_strand_id
1 'polypeptide(L)'
;MKSLFVKYKTNFYESILFFSEASIACLIMMVKFDLSNISSQHLITALYTGVPTSIIYFFYSLTAFSRRFRNRLGIAVAIDVIVFCVDIFNHPSHFYTSWDESLYTGTFVAVLTFMLYKGNKKTSASS
;
A
#
# COMPACT_ATOMS: atom_id res chain seq x y z
N MET A 1 -7.39 -28.20 -1.61
CA MET A 1 -8.33 -27.20 -1.04
C MET A 1 -7.74 -26.41 0.14
N LYS A 2 -7.18 -27.05 1.18
CA LYS A 2 -6.62 -26.34 2.35
C LYS A 2 -5.53 -25.31 2.01
N SER A 3 -4.66 -25.60 1.04
CA SER A 3 -3.59 -24.67 0.62
C SER A 3 -4.09 -23.40 -0.07
N LEU A 4 -5.18 -23.48 -0.84
CA LEU A 4 -5.81 -22.32 -1.46
C LEU A 4 -6.47 -21.44 -0.39
N PHE A 5 -7.21 -22.04 0.54
CA PHE A 5 -7.90 -21.30 1.59
C PHE A 5 -6.92 -20.51 2.48
N VAL A 6 -5.79 -21.12 2.84
CA VAL A 6 -4.71 -20.44 3.58
C VAL A 6 -4.12 -19.29 2.76
N LYS A 7 -3.89 -19.49 1.46
CA LYS A 7 -3.35 -18.46 0.56
C LYS A 7 -4.29 -17.26 0.41
N TYR A 8 -5.59 -17.49 0.20
CA TYR A 8 -6.59 -16.42 0.12
C TYR A 8 -6.68 -15.65 1.44
N LYS A 9 -6.64 -16.35 2.57
CA LYS A 9 -6.65 -15.73 3.90
C LYS A 9 -5.44 -14.84 4.12
N THR A 10 -4.23 -15.28 3.75
CA THR A 10 -3.01 -14.46 3.87
C THR A 10 -3.05 -13.24 2.96
N ASN A 11 -3.49 -13.40 1.70
CA ASN A 11 -3.58 -12.29 0.75
C ASN A 11 -4.58 -11.23 1.21
N PHE A 12 -5.68 -11.65 1.85
CA PHE A 12 -6.67 -10.74 2.40
C PHE A 12 -6.13 -9.91 3.58
N TYR A 13 -5.39 -10.52 4.51
CA TYR A 13 -4.76 -9.77 5.60
C TYR A 13 -3.70 -8.80 5.09
N GLU A 14 -2.90 -9.19 4.09
CA GLU A 14 -1.95 -8.29 3.44
C GLU A 14 -2.67 -7.08 2.82
N SER A 15 -3.78 -7.30 2.10
CA SER A 15 -4.59 -6.20 1.55
C SER A 15 -5.13 -5.24 2.62
N ILE A 16 -5.58 -5.75 3.77
CA ILE A 16 -6.04 -4.90 4.89
C ILE A 16 -4.88 -4.12 5.49
N LEU A 17 -3.70 -4.73 5.60
CA LEU A 17 -2.52 -4.02 6.07
C LEU A 17 -2.21 -2.86 5.11
N PHE A 18 -2.11 -3.12 3.81
CA PHE A 18 -1.83 -2.08 2.81
C PHE A 18 -2.91 -1.00 2.73
N PHE A 19 -4.18 -1.33 2.97
CA PHE A 19 -5.23 -0.35 3.17
C PHE A 19 -4.87 0.65 4.27
N SER A 20 -4.47 0.14 5.44
CA SER A 20 -4.13 0.97 6.59
C SER A 20 -2.84 1.78 6.36
N GLU A 21 -1.80 1.17 5.78
CA GLU A 21 -0.54 1.82 5.47
C GLU A 21 -0.73 2.99 4.49
N ALA A 22 -1.48 2.76 3.40
CA ALA A 22 -1.77 3.78 2.40
C ALA A 22 -2.63 4.91 2.97
N SER A 23 -3.67 4.58 3.73
CA SER A 23 -4.55 5.61 4.34
C SER A 23 -3.78 6.50 5.30
N ILE A 24 -2.95 5.90 6.16
CA ILE A 24 -2.15 6.66 7.15
C ILE A 24 -1.08 7.49 6.44
N ALA A 25 -0.40 6.93 5.43
CA ALA A 25 0.61 7.66 4.67
C ALA A 25 0.02 8.88 3.94
N CYS A 26 -1.08 8.70 3.22
CA CYS A 26 -1.80 9.81 2.58
C CYS A 26 -2.18 10.87 3.61
N LEU A 27 -2.77 10.46 4.73
CA LEU A 27 -3.22 11.41 5.76
C LEU A 27 -2.07 12.25 6.31
N ILE A 28 -0.92 11.62 6.61
CA ILE A 28 0.27 12.31 7.13
C ILE A 28 0.85 13.28 6.09
N MET A 29 0.89 12.87 4.82
CA MET A 29 1.45 13.69 3.75
C MET A 29 0.56 14.88 3.38
N MET A 30 -0.77 14.70 3.35
CA MET A 30 -1.75 15.77 3.14
C MET A 30 -1.63 16.89 4.18
N VAL A 31 -1.40 16.53 5.44
CA VAL A 31 -1.22 17.52 6.52
C VAL A 31 0.23 17.95 6.69
N LYS A 32 1.15 17.53 5.81
CA LYS A 32 2.58 17.88 5.86
C LYS A 32 3.20 17.59 7.23
N PHE A 33 2.84 16.46 7.83
CA PHE A 33 3.24 16.03 9.19
C PHE A 33 2.69 16.88 10.36
N ASP A 34 1.80 17.85 10.11
CA ASP A 34 1.08 18.58 11.16
C ASP A 34 -0.27 17.94 11.48
N LEU A 35 -0.27 17.03 12.45
CA LEU A 35 -1.45 16.28 12.90
C LEU A 35 -2.57 17.19 13.47
N SER A 36 -2.26 18.42 13.86
CA SER A 36 -3.26 19.36 14.38
C SER A 36 -4.20 19.88 13.29
N ASN A 37 -3.79 19.79 12.01
CA ASN A 37 -4.53 20.28 10.86
C ASN A 37 -5.39 19.19 10.18
N ILE A 38 -5.58 18.03 10.83
CA ILE A 38 -6.44 16.97 10.32
C ILE A 38 -7.88 17.46 10.28
N SER A 39 -8.55 17.23 9.15
CA SER A 39 -9.95 17.60 8.92
C SER A 39 -10.73 16.38 8.43
N SER A 40 -12.05 16.47 8.47
CA SER A 40 -12.93 15.42 7.95
C SER A 40 -12.68 15.14 6.47
N GLN A 41 -12.28 16.15 5.69
CA GLN A 41 -11.94 15.98 4.28
C GLN A 41 -10.66 15.17 4.10
N HIS A 42 -9.61 15.46 4.89
CA HIS A 42 -8.36 14.67 4.86
C HIS A 42 -8.63 13.19 5.15
N LEU A 43 -9.51 12.90 6.11
CA LEU A 43 -9.86 11.54 6.48
C LEU A 43 -10.64 10.82 5.37
N ILE A 44 -11.57 11.50 4.72
CA ILE A 44 -12.33 10.95 3.59
C ILE A 44 -11.39 10.65 2.42
N THR A 45 -10.52 11.60 2.04
CA THR A 45 -9.58 11.41 0.92
C THR A 45 -8.61 10.26 1.20
N ALA A 46 -8.09 10.16 2.42
CA ALA A 46 -7.23 9.05 2.85
C ALA A 46 -7.93 7.67 2.77
N LEU A 47 -9.22 7.60 3.08
CA LEU A 47 -9.99 6.36 2.88
C LEU A 47 -10.20 6.05 1.40
N TYR A 48 -10.48 7.09 0.60
CA TYR A 48 -10.60 6.96 -0.86
C TYR A 48 -9.28 6.53 -1.52
N THR A 49 -8.11 6.77 -0.94
CA THR A 49 -6.83 6.24 -1.43
C THR A 49 -6.57 4.82 -0.91
N GLY A 50 -6.88 4.53 0.36
CA GLY A 50 -6.71 3.20 0.94
C GLY A 50 -7.55 2.11 0.25
N VAL A 51 -8.84 2.36 0.02
CA VAL A 51 -9.77 1.36 -0.58
C VAL A 51 -9.27 0.84 -1.93
N PRO A 52 -9.08 1.69 -2.97
CA PRO A 52 -8.62 1.23 -4.28
C PRO A 52 -7.22 0.61 -4.21
N THR A 53 -6.31 1.14 -3.38
CA THR A 53 -4.98 0.54 -3.17
C THR A 53 -5.08 -0.93 -2.74
N SER A 54 -5.93 -1.21 -1.74
CA SER A 54 -6.12 -2.57 -1.21
C SER A 54 -6.75 -3.53 -2.23
N ILE A 55 -7.69 -3.02 -3.05
CA ILE A 55 -8.36 -3.77 -4.11
C ILE A 55 -7.36 -4.09 -5.22
N ILE A 56 -6.60 -3.10 -5.70
CA ILE A 56 -5.59 -3.26 -6.74
C ILE A 56 -4.51 -4.24 -6.27
N TYR A 57 -4.03 -4.11 -5.03
CA TYR A 57 -3.06 -5.05 -4.45
C TYR A 57 -3.64 -6.47 -4.34
N PHE A 58 -4.91 -6.61 -3.94
CA PHE A 58 -5.55 -7.93 -3.87
C PHE A 58 -5.56 -8.62 -5.23
N PHE A 59 -5.96 -7.92 -6.29
CA PHE A 59 -5.90 -8.45 -7.66
C PHE A 59 -4.45 -8.72 -8.10
N TYR A 60 -3.52 -7.82 -7.81
CA TYR A 60 -2.10 -8.02 -8.08
C TYR A 60 -1.57 -9.31 -7.42
N SER A 61 -1.91 -9.56 -6.15
CA SER A 61 -1.54 -10.75 -5.39
C SER A 61 -2.14 -12.06 -5.96
N LEU A 62 -3.22 -11.97 -6.74
CA LEU A 62 -3.79 -13.11 -7.48
C LEU A 62 -3.08 -13.38 -8.81
N THR A 63 -2.47 -12.37 -9.44
CA THR A 63 -1.77 -12.55 -10.72
C THR A 63 -0.49 -13.38 -10.60
N ALA A 64 -0.10 -14.02 -11.70
CA ALA A 64 1.17 -14.77 -11.78
C ALA A 64 2.40 -13.89 -11.58
N PHE A 65 2.28 -12.58 -11.82
CA PHE A 65 3.37 -11.61 -11.69
C PHE A 65 3.81 -11.45 -10.22
N SER A 66 2.87 -11.48 -9.27
CA SER A 66 3.19 -11.46 -7.84
C SER A 66 4.07 -12.63 -7.41
N ARG A 67 3.97 -13.80 -8.08
CA ARG A 67 4.81 -14.97 -7.77
C ARG A 67 6.28 -14.76 -8.15
N ARG A 68 6.55 -13.93 -9.17
CA ARG A 68 7.92 -13.60 -9.62
C ARG A 68 8.58 -12.59 -8.69
N PHE A 69 7.81 -11.66 -8.14
CA PHE A 69 8.27 -10.54 -7.31
C PHE A 69 7.85 -10.65 -5.84
N ARG A 70 7.66 -11.88 -5.32
CA ARG A 70 7.30 -12.13 -3.91
C ARG A 70 8.49 -12.00 -2.95
N ASN A 71 9.31 -10.98 -3.15
CA ASN A 71 10.36 -10.56 -2.24
C ASN A 71 9.97 -9.21 -1.60
N ARG A 72 10.62 -8.86 -0.48
CA ARG A 72 10.27 -7.63 0.27
C ARG A 72 10.34 -6.38 -0.61
N LEU A 73 11.36 -6.30 -1.46
CA LEU A 73 11.55 -5.18 -2.38
C LEU A 73 10.49 -5.15 -3.48
N GLY A 74 10.12 -6.28 -4.07
CA GLY A 74 9.14 -6.35 -5.14
C GLY A 74 7.74 -5.93 -4.67
N ILE A 75 7.37 -6.31 -3.45
CA ILE A 75 6.10 -5.89 -2.84
C ILE A 75 6.15 -4.41 -2.46
N ALA A 76 7.27 -3.93 -1.89
CA ALA A 76 7.45 -2.50 -1.57
C ALA A 76 7.36 -1.61 -2.81
N VAL A 77 7.99 -2.01 -3.93
CA VAL A 77 7.92 -1.26 -5.20
C VAL A 77 6.53 -1.37 -5.83
N ALA A 78 5.87 -2.54 -5.74
CA ALA A 78 4.52 -2.69 -6.28
C ALA A 78 3.54 -1.78 -5.55
N ILE A 79 3.59 -1.73 -4.21
CA ILE A 79 2.68 -0.89 -3.43
C ILE A 79 2.99 0.60 -3.61
N ASP A 80 4.27 0.98 -3.72
CA ASP A 80 4.71 2.34 -4.03
C ASP A 80 4.01 2.87 -5.29
N VAL A 81 4.13 2.12 -6.39
CA VAL A 81 3.53 2.49 -7.68
C VAL A 81 2.00 2.54 -7.60
N ILE A 82 1.38 1.59 -6.88
CA ILE A 82 -0.08 1.58 -6.73
C ILE A 82 -0.54 2.82 -5.96
N VAL A 83 0.08 3.11 -4.83
CA VAL A 83 -0.27 4.26 -3.97
C VAL A 83 -0.02 5.57 -4.70
N PHE A 84 1.13 5.72 -5.35
CA PHE A 84 1.46 6.89 -6.16
C PHE A 84 0.39 7.19 -7.21
N CYS A 85 0.00 6.17 -7.99
CA CYS A 85 -1.03 6.32 -9.01
C CYS A 85 -2.38 6.71 -8.38
N VAL A 86 -2.80 5.98 -7.34
CA VAL A 86 -4.09 6.22 -6.67
C VAL A 86 -4.17 7.61 -6.05
N ASP A 87 -3.09 8.06 -5.42
CA ASP A 87 -3.00 9.37 -4.77
C ASP A 87 -3.13 10.52 -5.80
N ILE A 88 -2.39 10.44 -6.91
CA ILE A 88 -2.48 11.40 -8.03
C ILE A 88 -3.91 11.49 -8.58
N PHE A 89 -4.62 10.36 -8.68
CA PHE A 89 -5.99 10.35 -9.21
C PHE A 89 -7.02 10.89 -8.22
N ASN A 90 -6.75 10.81 -6.92
CA ASN A 90 -7.75 11.11 -5.90
C ASN A 90 -7.77 12.58 -5.46
N HIS A 91 -6.66 13.31 -5.57
CA HIS A 91 -6.68 14.75 -5.30
C HIS A 91 -5.51 15.49 -5.97
N PRO A 92 -5.66 16.82 -6.19
CA PRO A 92 -4.53 17.66 -6.52
C PRO A 92 -3.57 17.76 -5.32
N SER A 93 -2.27 17.76 -5.59
CA SER A 93 -1.21 17.97 -4.60
C SER A 93 -1.33 19.33 -3.89
N HIS A 94 -1.07 19.33 -2.59
CA HIS A 94 -0.86 20.50 -1.74
C HIS A 94 0.61 20.94 -1.66
N PHE A 95 1.52 20.22 -2.32
CA PHE A 95 2.90 20.64 -2.56
C PHE A 95 3.02 21.50 -3.83
N TYR A 96 4.13 22.23 -3.97
CA TYR A 96 4.40 23.14 -5.10
C TYR A 96 4.26 22.46 -6.47
N THR A 97 4.48 21.15 -6.53
CA THR A 97 4.40 20.32 -7.73
C THR A 97 3.34 19.23 -7.55
N SER A 98 2.52 19.03 -8.57
CA SER A 98 1.31 18.17 -8.56
C SER A 98 1.53 16.69 -8.23
N TRP A 99 2.78 16.25 -8.12
CA TRP A 99 3.23 14.86 -8.13
C TRP A 99 4.24 14.57 -7.02
N ASP A 100 4.78 15.61 -6.37
CA ASP A 100 5.74 15.45 -5.28
C ASP A 100 5.09 14.78 -4.07
N GLU A 101 3.89 15.24 -3.68
CA GLU A 101 3.15 14.68 -2.54
C GLU A 101 2.90 13.20 -2.73
N SER A 102 2.37 12.82 -3.90
CA SER A 102 2.09 11.43 -4.24
C SER A 102 3.34 10.57 -4.27
N LEU A 103 4.47 11.12 -4.71
CA LEU A 103 5.76 10.41 -4.74
C LEU A 103 6.30 10.18 -3.33
N TYR A 104 6.18 11.18 -2.44
CA TYR A 104 6.54 11.02 -1.03
C TYR A 104 5.59 10.05 -0.31
N THR A 105 4.29 10.11 -0.58
CA THR A 105 3.28 9.19 -0.05
C THR A 105 3.59 7.75 -0.45
N GLY A 106 3.81 7.50 -1.74
CA GLY A 106 4.21 6.18 -2.25
C GLY A 106 5.49 5.70 -1.57
N THR A 107 6.53 6.55 -1.55
CA THR A 107 7.83 6.20 -0.96
C THR A 107 7.71 5.86 0.52
N PHE A 108 6.89 6.62 1.27
CA PHE A 108 6.65 6.38 2.68
C PHE A 108 5.97 5.04 2.92
N VAL A 109 4.95 4.70 2.12
CA VAL A 109 4.33 3.37 2.16
C VAL A 109 5.35 2.29 1.80
N ALA A 110 6.16 2.49 0.75
CA ALA A 110 7.17 1.54 0.32
C ALA A 110 8.16 1.20 1.44
N VAL A 111 8.63 2.22 2.17
CA VAL A 111 9.54 2.07 3.32
C VAL A 111 8.83 1.33 4.46
N LEU A 112 7.60 1.73 4.77
CA LEU A 112 6.82 1.13 5.85
C LEU A 112 6.53 -0.36 5.56
N THR A 113 6.09 -0.66 4.34
CA THR A 113 5.92 -2.01 3.82
C THR A 113 7.24 -2.78 3.86
N PHE A 114 8.36 -2.20 3.43
CA PHE A 114 9.66 -2.90 3.47
C PHE A 114 10.08 -3.28 4.90
N MET A 115 9.78 -2.42 5.88
CA MET A 115 10.06 -2.66 7.29
C MET A 115 9.10 -3.68 7.93
N LEU A 116 7.80 -3.55 7.67
CA LEU A 116 6.75 -4.38 8.29
C LEU A 116 6.58 -5.73 7.58
N TYR A 117 6.88 -5.80 6.29
CA TYR A 117 6.81 -7.03 5.51
C TYR A 117 7.95 -7.99 5.89
N LYS A 118 7.71 -8.75 6.96
CA LYS A 118 8.44 -9.97 7.27
C LYS A 118 8.03 -11.04 6.26
N GLY A 119 8.59 -10.95 5.04
CA GLY A 119 8.35 -11.94 4.00
C GLY A 119 8.43 -13.36 4.55
N ASN A 120 7.47 -14.21 4.16
CA ASN A 120 7.33 -15.59 4.63
C ASN A 120 8.63 -16.37 4.43
N LYS A 121 9.52 -16.36 5.43
CA LYS A 121 10.59 -17.34 5.57
C LYS A 121 9.94 -18.63 6.06
N LYS A 122 9.33 -19.42 5.15
CA LYS A 122 9.08 -20.87 5.26
C LYS A 122 8.05 -21.32 4.21
N THR A 123 8.54 -21.89 3.11
CA THR A 123 8.10 -23.19 2.53
C THR A 123 9.10 -23.61 1.43
N SER A 124 10.38 -23.74 1.79
CA SER A 124 11.39 -24.40 0.93
C SER A 124 12.27 -25.36 1.73
N ALA A 125 11.82 -25.76 2.92
CA ALA A 125 12.46 -26.79 3.75
C ALA A 125 11.44 -27.92 3.99
N SER A 126 11.09 -28.62 2.92
CA SER A 126 10.54 -29.99 2.95
C SER A 126 10.64 -30.56 1.53
N SER A 127 11.87 -30.82 1.11
CA SER A 127 12.20 -31.77 0.05
C SER A 127 12.94 -32.92 0.70
#